data_AF-A0A969CE57-F1
#
_entry.id   AF-A0A969CE57-F1
#
_cell.length_a   1.000
_cell.length_b   1.000
_cell.length_c   1.000
_cell.angle_alpha   90.00
_cell.angle_beta   90.00
_cell.angle_gamma   90.00
#
_symmetry.space_group_name_H-M   'P 1'
#
loop_
_entity.id
_entity.type
_entity.pdbx_description
1 polymer ?
#
loop_
_entity_poly.entity_id
_entity_poly.type
_entity_poly.pdbx_seq_one_letter_code
_entity_poly.pdbx_strand_id
1 'polypeptide(L)'
;MADRCRLVALLGMGGIGKTALSVKLAQQIQQDFDWIVWRSLDGCAPLNTFLAEIIGSIERQQPANLRETSADAIARAIEYFSVQRCLLIIDNIEAIMETGKLAGKYRDGYQDYGKFFQKAAQANHKSCVLFTSSEKPQEISLLATRNRQVRVYKIGALDREAAKQILLDRDLVVEQKDWNDFIDRYEGNPLALWMISATIANLFAGKTSDFLKTGTVFLGEVEGVLCEMCDRLTDVEVKVLCKLAAINKPIAFSRLREEISADISSSVLMNVLESLSGRSLIETEVGKDSFRLQPVVRKYVVNRFDRKSS
;
A
#
# COMPACT_ATOMS: atom_id res chain seq x y z
N MET A 1 19.23 3.77 19.65
CA MET A 1 17.91 4.40 19.47
C MET A 1 18.04 5.87 19.01
N ALA A 2 18.81 6.15 17.94
CA ALA A 2 19.32 7.52 17.67
C ALA A 2 18.54 8.34 16.61
N ASP A 3 17.49 7.80 16.00
CA ASP A 3 16.65 8.54 15.03
C ASP A 3 15.20 8.55 15.53
N ARG A 4 14.79 9.62 16.22
CA ARG A 4 13.41 9.82 16.66
C ARG A 4 12.53 10.16 15.44
N CYS A 5 12.05 9.14 14.75
CA CYS A 5 11.12 9.29 13.63
C CYS A 5 9.80 9.88 14.13
N ARG A 6 9.27 10.85 13.39
CA ARG A 6 8.00 11.53 13.68
C ARG A 6 6.88 11.07 12.76
N LEU A 7 7.23 10.73 11.52
CA LEU A 7 6.29 10.23 10.53
C LEU A 7 6.90 9.02 9.79
N VAL A 8 6.17 7.92 9.76
CA VAL A 8 6.55 6.70 9.06
C VAL A 8 5.43 6.30 8.11
N ALA A 9 5.75 6.21 6.82
CA ALA A 9 4.83 5.73 5.78
C ALA A 9 5.18 4.28 5.43
N LEU A 10 4.27 3.35 5.70
CA LEU A 10 4.34 1.98 5.21
C LEU A 10 3.52 1.88 3.93
N LEU A 11 4.21 1.81 2.80
CA LEU A 11 3.61 1.77 1.46
C LEU A 11 3.71 0.37 0.86
N GLY A 12 2.81 0.00 -0.03
CA GLY A 12 2.88 -1.28 -0.74
C GLY A 12 1.53 -1.72 -1.27
N MET A 13 1.53 -2.74 -2.13
CA MET A 13 0.31 -3.24 -2.74
C MET A 13 -0.71 -3.71 -1.68
N GLY A 14 -2.00 -3.71 -2.03
CA GLY A 14 -3.02 -4.35 -1.21
C GLY A 14 -2.67 -5.82 -0.95
N GLY A 15 -2.93 -6.31 0.27
CA GLY A 15 -2.61 -7.69 0.66
C GLY A 15 -1.14 -7.99 0.96
N ILE A 16 -0.21 -7.03 0.84
CA ILE A 16 1.22 -7.26 1.13
C ILE A 16 1.55 -7.35 2.63
N GLY A 17 0.57 -7.18 3.53
CA GLY A 17 0.75 -7.29 4.97
C GLY A 17 1.13 -5.99 5.70
N LYS A 18 0.86 -4.82 5.12
CA LYS A 18 1.15 -3.51 5.76
C LYS A 18 0.52 -3.38 7.15
N THR A 19 -0.76 -3.73 7.28
CA THR A 19 -1.52 -3.72 8.54
C THR A 19 -0.95 -4.72 9.54
N ALA A 20 -0.65 -5.94 9.10
CA ALA A 20 -0.05 -6.95 9.98
C ALA A 20 1.32 -6.49 10.50
N LEU A 21 2.14 -5.86 9.64
CA LEU A 21 3.44 -5.32 10.02
C LEU A 21 3.31 -4.15 11.00
N SER A 22 2.37 -3.22 10.78
CA SER A 22 2.19 -2.07 11.68
C SER A 22 1.74 -2.50 13.08
N VAL A 23 0.84 -3.48 13.16
CA VAL A 23 0.38 -4.08 14.43
C VAL A 23 1.52 -4.82 15.12
N LYS A 24 2.26 -5.66 14.38
CA LYS A 24 3.38 -6.42 14.97
C LYS A 24 4.49 -5.50 15.48
N LEU A 25 4.79 -4.43 14.74
CA LEU A 25 5.75 -3.42 15.14
C LEU A 25 5.31 -2.74 16.45
N ALA A 26 4.05 -2.31 16.54
CA ALA A 26 3.51 -1.72 17.77
C ALA A 26 3.66 -2.63 18.99
N GLN A 27 3.39 -3.93 18.84
CA GLN A 27 3.59 -4.90 19.93
C GLN A 27 5.05 -4.99 20.38
N GLN A 28 6.00 -4.92 19.45
CA GLN A 28 7.43 -5.04 19.75
C GLN A 28 8.01 -3.79 20.42
N ILE A 29 7.54 -2.61 20.02
CA ILE A 29 8.04 -1.32 20.55
C ILE A 29 7.11 -0.74 21.62
N GLN A 30 6.20 -1.56 22.17
CA GLN A 30 5.16 -1.07 23.06
C GLN A 30 5.71 -0.34 24.29
N GLN A 31 6.81 -0.84 24.82
CA GLN A 31 7.48 -0.29 26.00
C GLN A 31 8.15 1.07 25.74
N ASP A 32 8.31 1.47 24.48
CA ASP A 32 8.93 2.75 24.11
C ASP A 32 7.93 3.91 24.07
N PHE A 33 6.63 3.66 24.25
CA PHE A 33 5.57 4.67 24.14
C PHE A 33 4.64 4.63 25.34
N ASP A 34 4.22 5.81 25.79
CA ASP A 34 3.23 5.97 26.87
C ASP A 34 1.85 5.47 26.39
N TRP A 35 1.55 5.69 25.11
CA TRP A 35 0.26 5.39 24.49
C TRP A 35 0.42 4.88 23.07
N ILE A 36 -0.39 3.89 22.70
CA ILE A 36 -0.49 3.39 21.33
C ILE A 36 -1.95 3.42 20.92
N VAL A 37 -2.23 4.13 19.84
CA VAL A 37 -3.58 4.21 19.29
C VAL A 37 -3.54 3.73 17.85
N TRP A 38 -4.34 2.72 17.55
CA TRP A 38 -4.54 2.21 16.20
C TRP A 38 -5.96 2.54 15.74
N ARG A 39 -6.09 3.15 14.56
CA ARG A 39 -7.37 3.42 13.90
C ARG A 39 -7.27 3.18 12.39
N SER A 40 -8.30 2.57 11.83
CA SER A 40 -8.49 2.47 10.38
C SER A 40 -9.32 3.64 9.87
N LEU A 41 -9.05 4.06 8.62
CA LEU A 41 -9.84 5.06 7.90
C LEU A 41 -10.93 4.46 7.01
N ASP A 42 -11.29 3.19 7.18
CA ASP A 42 -12.41 2.57 6.45
C ASP A 42 -13.72 3.37 6.56
N GLY A 43 -13.98 3.97 7.73
CA GLY A 43 -15.14 4.83 7.97
C GLY A 43 -15.04 6.23 7.36
N CYS A 44 -13.91 6.57 6.73
CA CYS A 44 -13.63 7.88 6.14
C CYS A 44 -13.97 9.04 7.10
N ALA A 45 -13.50 8.97 8.35
CA ALA A 45 -13.77 10.04 9.32
C ALA A 45 -13.10 11.36 8.87
N PRO A 46 -13.77 12.51 8.94
CA PRO A 46 -13.13 13.82 8.82
C PRO A 46 -12.02 13.99 9.87
N LEU A 47 -10.96 14.74 9.55
CA LEU A 47 -9.76 14.83 10.40
C LEU A 47 -10.07 15.32 11.82
N ASN A 48 -10.94 16.32 11.96
CA ASN A 48 -11.31 16.88 13.27
C ASN A 48 -11.97 15.82 14.17
N THR A 49 -12.92 15.05 13.63
CA THR A 49 -13.55 13.93 14.33
C THR A 49 -12.52 12.86 14.67
N PHE A 50 -11.67 12.49 13.71
CA PHE A 50 -10.61 11.50 13.89
C PHE A 50 -9.67 11.89 15.05
N LEU A 51 -9.09 13.09 15.02
CA LEU A 51 -8.16 13.56 16.06
C LEU A 51 -8.84 13.70 17.42
N ALA A 52 -10.10 14.17 17.46
CA ALA A 52 -10.86 14.26 18.71
C ALA A 52 -11.09 12.88 19.34
N GLU A 53 -11.40 11.87 18.54
CA GLU A 53 -11.53 10.48 19.01
C GLU A 53 -10.20 9.89 19.50
N ILE A 54 -9.08 10.17 18.80
CA ILE A 54 -7.75 9.73 19.26
C ILE A 54 -7.47 10.31 20.65
N ILE A 55 -7.56 11.63 20.80
CA ILE A 55 -7.23 12.31 22.06
C ILE A 55 -8.20 11.89 23.17
N GLY A 56 -9.50 11.86 22.89
CA GLY A 56 -10.52 11.44 23.85
C GLY A 56 -10.32 10.00 24.34
N SER A 57 -9.87 9.10 23.46
CA SER A 57 -9.56 7.72 23.85
C SER A 57 -8.39 7.61 24.83
N ILE A 58 -7.45 8.55 24.79
CA ILE A 58 -6.30 8.58 25.70
C ILE A 58 -6.66 9.28 27.01
N GLU A 59 -7.33 10.44 26.94
CA GLU A 59 -7.68 11.24 28.12
C GLU A 59 -8.84 10.66 28.94
N ARG A 60 -9.57 9.66 28.40
CA ARG A 60 -10.82 9.13 28.97
C ARG A 60 -11.87 10.22 29.22
N GLN A 61 -11.86 11.25 28.39
CA GLN A 61 -12.81 12.37 28.42
C GLN A 61 -13.65 12.37 27.14
N GLN A 62 -14.80 13.04 27.18
CA GLN A 62 -15.61 13.24 25.98
C GLN A 62 -14.81 14.01 24.91
N PRO A 63 -14.98 13.67 23.61
CA PRO A 63 -14.26 14.35 22.53
C PRO A 63 -14.54 15.86 22.57
N ALA A 64 -13.49 16.65 22.33
CA ALA A 64 -13.53 18.11 22.42
C ALA A 64 -14.51 18.77 21.45
N ASN A 65 -14.82 20.04 21.76
CA ASN A 65 -15.77 20.95 21.11
C ASN A 65 -16.10 20.67 19.63
N LEU A 66 -17.38 20.41 19.34
CA LEU A 66 -17.99 20.27 18.00
C LEU A 66 -17.80 21.49 17.05
N ARG A 67 -17.17 22.57 17.52
CA ARG A 67 -16.90 23.81 16.76
C ARG A 67 -15.43 24.02 16.43
N GLU A 68 -14.56 23.07 16.77
CA GLU A 68 -13.13 23.15 16.50
C GLU A 68 -12.83 23.09 14.99
N THR A 69 -11.98 24.00 14.50
CA THR A 69 -11.53 23.93 13.10
C THR A 69 -10.46 22.85 12.94
N SER A 70 -10.23 22.35 11.72
CA SER A 70 -9.15 21.38 11.47
C SER A 70 -7.77 21.90 11.89
N ALA A 71 -7.53 23.21 11.79
CA ALA A 71 -6.26 23.81 12.21
C ALA A 71 -6.06 23.74 13.73
N ASP A 72 -7.12 24.03 14.49
CA ASP A 72 -7.12 23.95 15.95
C ASP A 72 -6.94 22.48 16.40
N ALA A 73 -7.65 21.54 15.77
CA ALA A 73 -7.53 20.12 16.05
C ALA A 73 -6.10 19.59 15.80
N ILE A 74 -5.45 20.03 14.71
CA ILE A 74 -4.05 19.69 14.44
C ILE A 74 -3.13 20.30 15.51
N ALA A 75 -3.31 21.58 15.86
CA ALA A 75 -2.48 22.24 16.86
C ALA A 75 -2.56 21.52 18.22
N ARG A 76 -3.77 21.20 18.65
CA ARG A 76 -4.04 20.44 19.88
C ARG A 76 -3.42 19.05 19.86
N ALA A 77 -3.54 18.32 18.73
CA ALA A 77 -2.90 17.01 18.60
C ALA A 77 -1.37 17.08 18.68
N ILE A 78 -0.75 18.08 18.06
CA ILE A 78 0.71 18.29 18.11
C ILE A 78 1.18 18.68 19.52
N GLU A 79 0.45 19.57 20.20
CA GLU A 79 0.71 19.92 21.60
C GLU A 79 0.65 18.67 22.48
N TYR A 80 -0.40 17.86 22.32
CA TYR A 80 -0.55 16.60 23.03
C TYR A 80 0.64 15.65 22.78
N PHE A 81 1.02 15.48 21.52
CA PHE A 81 2.16 14.65 21.11
C PHE A 81 3.52 15.16 21.61
N SER A 82 3.61 16.42 22.03
CA SER A 82 4.80 17.01 22.65
C SER A 82 4.90 16.66 24.14
N VAL A 83 3.76 16.59 24.84
CA VAL A 83 3.66 16.29 26.27
C VAL A 83 3.66 14.78 26.54
N GLN A 84 2.96 14.00 25.71
CA GLN A 84 2.84 12.55 25.81
C GLN A 84 3.61 11.88 24.67
N ARG A 85 4.23 10.72 24.93
CA ARG A 85 4.94 9.96 23.89
C ARG A 85 3.99 8.91 23.30
N CYS A 86 3.33 9.27 22.22
CA CYS A 86 2.32 8.44 21.56
C CYS A 86 2.86 7.80 20.28
N LEU A 87 2.40 6.58 20.00
CA LEU A 87 2.45 5.97 18.67
C LEU A 87 1.03 5.98 18.10
N LEU A 88 0.78 6.83 17.11
CA LEU A 88 -0.48 6.85 16.37
C LEU A 88 -0.31 6.03 15.10
N ILE A 89 -1.08 4.96 14.96
CA ILE A 89 -1.16 4.14 13.74
C ILE A 89 -2.46 4.46 13.01
N ILE A 90 -2.33 4.93 11.77
CA ILE A 90 -3.44 5.21 10.87
C ILE A 90 -3.42 4.19 9.73
N ASP A 91 -4.36 3.27 9.74
CA ASP A 91 -4.44 2.21 8.74
C ASP A 91 -5.32 2.64 7.56
N ASN A 92 -4.98 2.14 6.36
CA ASN A 92 -5.78 2.26 5.14
C ASN A 92 -6.03 3.72 4.66
N ILE A 93 -4.96 4.52 4.56
CA ILE A 93 -5.02 5.91 4.09
C ILE A 93 -5.62 6.04 2.70
N GLU A 94 -5.49 5.02 1.86
CA GLU A 94 -6.08 5.02 0.53
C GLU A 94 -7.60 5.23 0.55
N ALA A 95 -8.32 4.93 1.63
CA ALA A 95 -9.77 5.12 1.75
C ALA A 95 -10.22 6.59 1.54
N ILE A 96 -9.36 7.56 1.87
CA ILE A 96 -9.63 9.01 1.78
C ILE A 96 -9.01 9.68 0.55
N MET A 97 -8.44 8.89 -0.36
CA MET A 97 -7.80 9.37 -1.59
C MET A 97 -8.78 9.35 -2.77
N GLU A 98 -8.55 10.25 -3.72
CA GLU A 98 -9.47 10.54 -4.82
C GLU A 98 -9.45 9.45 -5.90
N THR A 99 -10.64 9.13 -6.41
CA THR A 99 -10.86 8.14 -7.46
C THR A 99 -10.82 8.83 -8.83
N GLY A 100 -10.25 8.18 -9.84
CA GLY A 100 -10.22 8.71 -11.21
C GLY A 100 -9.26 9.91 -11.37
N LYS A 101 -8.27 10.03 -10.48
CA LYS A 101 -7.18 11.00 -10.56
C LYS A 101 -5.84 10.27 -10.39
N LEU A 102 -4.75 10.93 -10.81
CA LEU A 102 -3.41 10.46 -10.49
C LEU A 102 -3.21 10.41 -8.96
N ALA A 103 -2.36 9.48 -8.54
CA ALA A 103 -2.12 9.13 -7.15
C ALA A 103 -1.69 10.32 -6.27
N GLY A 104 -2.06 10.25 -5.00
CA GLY A 104 -1.62 11.13 -3.93
C GLY A 104 -2.55 12.32 -3.67
N LYS A 105 -3.70 12.40 -4.36
CA LYS A 105 -4.73 13.42 -4.15
C LYS A 105 -5.80 12.91 -3.20
N TYR A 106 -6.22 13.76 -2.28
CA TYR A 106 -7.32 13.48 -1.36
C TYR A 106 -8.67 13.76 -2.01
N ARG A 107 -9.69 13.05 -1.52
CA ARG A 107 -11.09 13.37 -1.78
C ARG A 107 -11.44 14.73 -1.17
N ASP A 108 -12.46 15.38 -1.73
CA ASP A 108 -13.00 16.62 -1.15
C ASP A 108 -13.43 16.44 0.30
N GLY A 109 -12.92 17.32 1.17
CA GLY A 109 -13.13 17.28 2.62
C GLY A 109 -12.02 16.57 3.41
N TYR A 110 -11.07 15.91 2.75
CA TYR A 110 -9.99 15.13 3.41
C TYR A 110 -8.60 15.75 3.26
N GLN A 111 -8.47 16.89 2.59
CA GLN A 111 -7.18 17.56 2.36
C GLN A 111 -6.46 17.95 3.65
N ASP A 112 -7.19 18.10 4.76
CA ASP A 112 -6.60 18.43 6.06
C ASP A 112 -5.72 17.30 6.60
N TYR A 113 -5.92 16.03 6.20
CA TYR A 113 -5.00 14.94 6.53
C TYR A 113 -3.58 15.22 6.02
N GLY A 114 -3.45 15.77 4.81
CA GLY A 114 -2.15 16.20 4.27
C GLY A 114 -1.50 17.29 5.13
N LYS A 115 -2.28 18.26 5.62
CA LYS A 115 -1.79 19.31 6.54
C LYS A 115 -1.34 18.71 7.87
N PHE A 116 -2.09 17.73 8.40
CA PHE A 116 -1.71 17.01 9.61
C PHE A 116 -0.38 16.28 9.43
N PHE A 117 -0.18 15.53 8.33
CA PHE A 117 1.10 14.85 8.08
C PHE A 117 2.28 15.82 7.97
N GLN A 118 2.08 16.96 7.32
CA GLN A 118 3.09 18.02 7.26
C GLN A 118 3.43 18.54 8.67
N LYS A 119 2.43 18.83 9.50
CA LYS A 119 2.64 19.32 10.86
C LYS A 119 3.28 18.27 11.77
N ALA A 120 2.85 17.01 11.71
CA ALA A 120 3.45 15.91 12.44
C ALA A 120 4.92 15.68 12.02
N ALA A 121 5.24 15.80 10.73
CA ALA A 121 6.62 15.69 10.29
C ALA A 121 7.50 16.84 10.84
N GLN A 122 7.00 18.07 10.84
CA GLN A 122 7.80 19.28 11.05
C GLN A 122 7.87 19.75 12.51
N ALA A 123 6.82 19.54 13.29
CA ALA A 123 6.72 20.08 14.65
C ALA A 123 7.62 19.33 15.64
N ASN A 124 8.10 20.04 16.66
CA ASN A 124 8.91 19.46 17.72
C ASN A 124 8.05 18.71 18.74
N HIS A 125 7.81 17.43 18.48
CA HIS A 125 7.16 16.52 19.41
C HIS A 125 7.97 15.23 19.60
N LYS A 126 7.60 14.44 20.62
CA LYS A 126 8.27 13.18 20.98
C LYS A 126 7.52 11.91 20.53
N SER A 127 6.31 12.09 19.99
CA SER A 127 5.47 11.03 19.42
C SER A 127 5.86 10.64 17.98
N CYS A 128 5.28 9.55 17.48
CA CYS A 128 5.43 9.06 16.11
C CYS A 128 4.05 8.78 15.51
N VAL A 129 3.83 9.29 14.29
CA VAL A 129 2.69 8.91 13.44
C VAL A 129 3.19 7.88 12.44
N LEU A 130 2.57 6.70 12.43
CA LEU A 130 2.80 5.68 11.43
C LEU A 130 1.51 5.51 10.64
N PHE A 131 1.59 5.45 9.31
CA PHE A 131 0.42 5.14 8.50
C PHE A 131 0.71 4.05 7.49
N THR A 132 -0.33 3.31 7.12
CA THR A 132 -0.27 2.36 6.01
C THR A 132 -1.03 2.93 4.82
N SER A 133 -0.50 2.71 3.61
CA SER A 133 -1.22 3.07 2.39
C SER A 133 -0.83 2.21 1.19
N SER A 134 -1.78 1.85 0.34
CA SER A 134 -1.44 1.42 -1.03
C SER A 134 -1.12 2.57 -1.96
N GLU A 135 -1.59 3.78 -1.65
CA GLU A 135 -1.38 5.00 -2.45
C GLU A 135 -0.59 6.05 -1.65
N LYS A 136 0.59 6.44 -2.14
CA LYS A 136 1.43 7.45 -1.46
C LYS A 136 0.80 8.84 -1.52
N PRO A 137 0.50 9.51 -0.38
CA PRO A 137 0.06 10.91 -0.39
C PRO A 137 1.13 11.84 -0.98
N GLN A 138 0.71 12.87 -1.73
CA GLN A 138 1.60 13.71 -2.54
C GLN A 138 2.72 14.41 -1.73
N GLU A 139 2.42 14.89 -0.52
CA GLU A 139 3.37 15.61 0.34
C GLU A 139 4.49 14.72 0.90
N ILE A 140 4.28 13.40 0.98
CA ILE A 140 5.21 12.48 1.64
C ILE A 140 6.56 12.43 0.94
N SER A 141 6.59 12.50 -0.40
CA SER A 141 7.84 12.53 -1.18
C SER A 141 8.74 13.71 -0.80
N LEU A 142 8.14 14.90 -0.68
CA LEU A 142 8.88 16.12 -0.35
C LEU A 142 9.31 16.11 1.12
N LEU A 143 8.42 15.65 2.01
CA LEU A 143 8.70 15.54 3.45
C LEU A 143 9.86 14.58 3.71
N ALA A 144 9.86 13.39 3.10
CA ALA A 144 10.92 12.40 3.25
C ALA A 144 12.29 12.89 2.74
N THR A 145 12.30 13.65 1.65
CA THR A 145 13.53 14.22 1.09
C THR A 145 14.13 15.31 1.99
N ARG A 146 13.29 16.15 2.60
CA ARG A 146 13.73 17.32 3.38
C ARG A 146 13.92 17.04 4.86
N ASN A 147 13.30 16.00 5.40
CA ASN A 147 13.26 15.75 6.82
C ASN A 147 13.69 14.32 7.16
N ARG A 148 14.85 14.18 7.80
CA ARG A 148 15.38 12.91 8.27
C ARG A 148 14.54 12.25 9.37
N GLN A 149 13.49 12.86 9.88
CA GLN A 149 12.55 12.23 10.82
C GLN A 149 11.31 11.66 10.13
N VAL A 150 11.24 11.80 8.80
CA VAL A 150 10.24 11.16 7.96
C VAL A 150 10.88 9.95 7.30
N ARG A 151 10.23 8.79 7.42
CA ARG A 151 10.68 7.55 6.80
C ARG A 151 9.58 7.01 5.90
N VAL A 152 9.97 6.53 4.73
CA VAL A 152 9.07 5.87 3.78
C VAL A 152 9.63 4.49 3.54
N TYR A 153 8.85 3.47 3.86
CA TYR A 153 9.19 2.07 3.65
C TYR A 153 8.18 1.48 2.67
N LYS A 154 8.64 1.18 1.46
CA LYS A 154 7.86 0.39 0.49
C LYS A 154 8.06 -1.08 0.83
N ILE A 155 7.00 -1.72 1.29
CA ILE A 155 6.95 -3.14 1.59
C ILE A 155 6.87 -3.89 0.27
N GLY A 156 7.90 -4.70 0.01
CA GLY A 156 7.98 -5.57 -1.14
C GLY A 156 7.43 -6.97 -0.86
N ALA A 157 7.61 -7.82 -1.86
CA ALA A 157 7.37 -9.26 -1.76
C ALA A 157 8.17 -9.91 -0.62
N LEU A 158 7.66 -11.03 -0.13
CA LEU A 158 8.42 -11.91 0.75
C LEU A 158 9.60 -12.53 0.02
N ASP A 159 10.69 -12.74 0.74
CA ASP A 159 11.73 -13.64 0.29
C ASP A 159 11.20 -15.09 0.24
N ARG A 160 11.98 -15.95 -0.43
CA ARG A 160 11.58 -17.36 -0.64
C ARG A 160 11.41 -18.12 0.67
N GLU A 161 12.13 -17.76 1.71
CA GLU A 161 12.15 -18.51 2.95
C GLU A 161 10.92 -18.15 3.79
N ALA A 162 10.58 -16.86 3.87
CA ALA A 162 9.33 -16.39 4.46
C ALA A 162 8.10 -16.86 3.66
N ALA A 163 8.18 -16.88 2.32
CA ALA A 163 7.11 -17.41 1.47
C ALA A 163 6.86 -18.90 1.74
N LYS A 164 7.92 -19.70 1.93
CA LYS A 164 7.79 -21.11 2.34
C LYS A 164 7.05 -21.24 3.67
N GLN A 165 7.36 -20.40 4.66
CA GLN A 165 6.70 -20.48 5.97
C GLN A 165 5.17 -20.28 5.86
N ILE A 166 4.71 -19.31 5.06
CA ILE A 166 3.27 -19.11 4.81
C ILE A 166 2.59 -20.34 4.22
N LEU A 167 3.33 -21.12 3.43
CA LEU A 167 2.81 -22.30 2.75
C LEU A 167 2.87 -23.56 3.63
N LEU A 168 3.85 -23.63 4.55
CA LEU A 168 4.00 -24.73 5.51
C LEU A 168 2.92 -24.72 6.60
N ASP A 169 2.34 -23.56 6.89
CA ASP A 169 1.22 -23.42 7.84
C ASP A 169 -0.08 -24.09 7.36
N ARG A 170 -0.06 -24.70 6.16
CA ARG A 170 -1.19 -25.44 5.58
C ARG A 170 -0.75 -26.82 5.16
N ASP A 171 -1.64 -27.81 5.25
CA ASP A 171 -1.42 -29.23 4.92
C ASP A 171 -1.15 -29.47 3.41
N LEU A 172 -0.16 -28.78 2.85
CA LEU A 172 0.27 -28.86 1.48
C LEU A 172 1.42 -29.85 1.34
N VAL A 173 1.34 -30.67 0.30
CA VAL A 173 2.43 -31.53 -0.14
C VAL A 173 3.12 -30.84 -1.30
N VAL A 174 4.21 -30.16 -1.00
CA VAL A 174 5.04 -29.46 -1.99
C VAL A 174 6.31 -30.28 -2.25
N GLU A 175 6.49 -30.73 -3.49
CA GLU A 175 7.73 -31.41 -3.88
C GLU A 175 8.91 -30.43 -3.89
N GLN A 176 10.11 -30.90 -3.51
CA GLN A 176 11.29 -30.02 -3.38
C GLN A 176 11.58 -29.21 -4.66
N LYS A 177 11.31 -29.80 -5.82
CA LYS A 177 11.53 -29.20 -7.15
C LYS A 177 10.53 -28.07 -7.49
N ASP A 178 9.35 -28.09 -6.88
CA ASP A 178 8.20 -27.24 -7.23
C ASP A 178 8.16 -25.93 -6.43
N TRP A 179 8.92 -25.83 -5.33
CA TRP A 179 8.91 -24.67 -4.45
C TRP A 179 9.23 -23.36 -5.15
N ASN A 180 10.29 -23.34 -5.98
CA ASN A 180 10.72 -22.12 -6.65
C ASN A 180 9.68 -21.67 -7.67
N ASP A 181 9.21 -22.58 -8.52
CA ASP A 181 8.20 -22.27 -9.54
C ASP A 181 6.91 -21.75 -8.91
N PHE A 182 6.51 -22.31 -7.76
CA PHE A 182 5.31 -21.87 -7.07
C PHE A 182 5.46 -20.48 -6.43
N ILE A 183 6.58 -20.21 -5.76
CA ILE A 183 6.84 -18.90 -5.14
C ILE A 183 7.03 -17.83 -6.22
N ASP A 184 7.81 -18.14 -7.26
CA ASP A 184 8.10 -17.22 -8.37
C ASP A 184 6.80 -16.89 -9.16
N ARG A 185 5.84 -17.81 -9.24
CA ARG A 185 4.53 -17.58 -9.89
C ARG A 185 3.70 -16.48 -9.21
N TYR A 186 3.88 -16.29 -7.90
CA TYR A 186 3.19 -15.27 -7.11
C TYR A 186 4.11 -14.12 -6.68
N GLU A 187 5.39 -14.16 -7.08
CA GLU A 187 6.45 -13.23 -6.69
C GLU A 187 6.38 -12.88 -5.20
N GLY A 188 6.22 -13.88 -4.32
CA GLY A 188 6.25 -13.66 -2.87
C GLY A 188 5.10 -12.81 -2.29
N ASN A 189 3.99 -12.61 -3.01
CA ASN A 189 2.82 -11.91 -2.48
C ASN A 189 2.17 -12.72 -1.34
N PRO A 190 2.16 -12.23 -0.09
CA PRO A 190 1.64 -12.97 1.06
C PRO A 190 0.18 -13.38 0.92
N LEU A 191 -0.71 -12.43 0.58
CA LEU A 191 -2.13 -12.72 0.45
C LEU A 191 -2.40 -13.70 -0.69
N ALA A 192 -1.72 -13.56 -1.84
CA ALA A 192 -1.90 -14.46 -2.96
C ALA A 192 -1.42 -15.88 -2.63
N LEU A 193 -0.24 -16.02 -2.02
CA LEU A 193 0.30 -17.29 -1.54
C LEU A 193 -0.63 -17.95 -0.50
N TRP A 194 -1.15 -17.15 0.42
CA TRP A 194 -2.12 -17.61 1.41
C TRP A 194 -3.45 -18.00 0.76
N MET A 195 -3.97 -17.29 -0.24
CA MET A 195 -5.23 -17.69 -0.88
C MET A 195 -5.07 -18.98 -1.70
N ILE A 196 -3.99 -19.08 -2.49
CA ILE A 196 -3.79 -20.26 -3.33
C ILE A 196 -3.55 -21.52 -2.49
N SER A 197 -2.90 -21.42 -1.33
CA SER A 197 -2.68 -22.60 -0.48
C SER A 197 -4.00 -23.23 -0.01
N ALA A 198 -5.04 -22.44 0.29
CA ALA A 198 -6.37 -22.96 0.63
C ALA A 198 -7.01 -23.65 -0.56
N THR A 199 -6.94 -23.03 -1.74
CA THR A 199 -7.49 -23.59 -2.97
C THR A 199 -6.80 -24.91 -3.34
N ILE A 200 -5.48 -25.03 -3.15
CA ILE A 200 -4.74 -26.28 -3.41
C ILE A 200 -5.15 -27.38 -2.43
N ALA A 201 -5.23 -27.07 -1.13
CA ALA A 201 -5.68 -28.03 -0.12
C ALA A 201 -7.07 -28.59 -0.48
N ASN A 202 -8.01 -27.72 -0.88
CA ASN A 202 -9.39 -28.08 -1.13
C ASN A 202 -9.65 -28.74 -2.51
N LEU A 203 -9.04 -28.23 -3.58
CA LEU A 203 -9.35 -28.67 -4.95
C LEU A 203 -8.33 -29.66 -5.54
N PHE A 204 -7.12 -29.69 -4.99
CA PHE A 204 -6.01 -30.51 -5.50
C PHE A 204 -5.51 -31.52 -4.45
N ALA A 205 -6.30 -31.75 -3.38
CA ALA A 205 -5.95 -32.64 -2.27
C ALA A 205 -4.55 -32.36 -1.69
N GLY A 206 -4.19 -31.07 -1.60
CA GLY A 206 -2.90 -30.61 -1.09
C GLY A 206 -1.72 -30.76 -2.07
N LYS A 207 -1.90 -31.32 -3.27
CA LYS A 207 -0.80 -31.55 -4.23
C LYS A 207 -0.51 -30.31 -5.06
N THR A 208 0.61 -29.63 -4.78
CA THR A 208 1.00 -28.43 -5.55
C THR A 208 1.39 -28.74 -6.99
N SER A 209 1.96 -29.91 -7.25
CA SER A 209 2.40 -30.32 -8.59
C SER A 209 1.23 -30.37 -9.58
N ASP A 210 0.04 -30.79 -9.14
CA ASP A 210 -1.17 -30.83 -9.98
C ASP A 210 -1.72 -29.43 -10.27
N PHE A 211 -1.65 -28.52 -9.29
CA PHE A 211 -1.97 -27.10 -9.55
C PHE A 211 -0.97 -26.46 -10.52
N LEU A 212 0.33 -26.69 -10.34
CA LEU A 212 1.36 -26.06 -11.17
C LEU A 212 1.19 -26.40 -12.66
N LYS A 213 0.79 -27.65 -12.98
CA LYS A 213 0.48 -28.13 -14.34
C LYS A 213 -0.62 -27.33 -15.05
N THR A 214 -1.51 -26.66 -14.32
CA THR A 214 -2.55 -25.80 -14.93
C THR A 214 -1.97 -24.57 -15.63
N GLY A 215 -0.73 -24.17 -15.29
CA GLY A 215 -0.06 -23.00 -15.84
C GLY A 215 -0.73 -21.66 -15.51
N THR A 216 -1.76 -21.64 -14.64
CA THR A 216 -2.52 -20.43 -14.33
C THR A 216 -2.04 -19.76 -13.04
N VAL A 217 -2.32 -18.46 -12.94
CA VAL A 217 -2.29 -17.70 -11.68
C VAL A 217 -3.74 -17.59 -11.21
N PHE A 218 -4.03 -18.15 -10.04
CA PHE A 218 -5.34 -18.01 -9.40
C PHE A 218 -5.31 -16.77 -8.50
N LEU A 219 -6.30 -15.88 -8.67
CA LEU A 219 -6.38 -14.63 -7.91
C LEU A 219 -7.15 -14.79 -6.59
N GLY A 220 -8.26 -15.54 -6.59
CA GLY A 220 -9.12 -15.64 -5.41
C GLY A 220 -9.54 -14.25 -4.91
N GLU A 221 -9.46 -14.03 -3.60
CA GLU A 221 -9.80 -12.73 -2.98
C GLU A 221 -8.84 -11.58 -3.36
N VAL A 222 -7.64 -11.89 -3.86
CA VAL A 222 -6.73 -10.84 -4.38
C VAL A 222 -7.37 -10.08 -5.55
N GLU A 223 -8.30 -10.72 -6.28
CA GLU A 223 -9.08 -10.06 -7.34
C GLU A 223 -9.89 -8.88 -6.81
N GLY A 224 -10.51 -8.99 -5.63
CA GLY A 224 -11.26 -7.89 -5.01
C GLY A 224 -10.36 -6.72 -4.63
N VAL A 225 -9.20 -7.01 -4.03
CA VAL A 225 -8.19 -6.00 -3.66
C VAL A 225 -7.67 -5.26 -4.90
N LEU A 226 -7.35 -5.99 -5.97
CA LEU A 226 -6.91 -5.38 -7.23
C LEU A 226 -8.05 -4.62 -7.93
N CYS A 227 -9.30 -5.04 -7.74
CA CYS A 227 -10.50 -4.34 -8.21
C CYS A 227 -10.61 -2.95 -7.62
N GLU A 228 -10.60 -2.85 -6.29
CA GLU A 228 -10.68 -1.56 -5.60
C GLU A 228 -9.55 -0.61 -6.02
N MET A 229 -8.32 -1.14 -6.17
CA MET A 229 -7.17 -0.35 -6.61
C MET A 229 -7.32 0.13 -8.06
N CYS A 230 -7.78 -0.74 -8.98
CA CYS A 230 -7.90 -0.41 -10.39
C CYS A 230 -9.10 0.48 -10.72
N ASP A 231 -10.18 0.42 -9.93
CA ASP A 231 -11.36 1.28 -10.08
C ASP A 231 -11.06 2.77 -9.85
N ARG A 232 -9.91 3.05 -9.25
CA ARG A 232 -9.44 4.42 -8.95
C ARG A 232 -8.54 5.01 -10.00
N LEU A 233 -8.14 4.22 -11.00
CA LEU A 233 -7.24 4.66 -12.05
C LEU A 233 -7.94 5.58 -13.05
N THR A 234 -7.16 6.47 -13.66
CA THR A 234 -7.59 7.21 -14.85
C THR A 234 -7.59 6.31 -16.10
N ASP A 235 -8.33 6.70 -17.14
CA ASP A 235 -8.34 5.96 -18.42
C ASP A 235 -6.94 5.80 -19.03
N VAL A 236 -6.09 6.81 -18.87
CA VAL A 236 -4.70 6.78 -19.36
C VAL A 236 -3.87 5.79 -18.56
N GLU A 237 -4.03 5.75 -17.23
CA GLU A 237 -3.38 4.74 -16.38
C GLU A 237 -3.81 3.32 -16.76
N VAL A 238 -5.11 3.10 -16.97
CA VAL A 238 -5.63 1.80 -17.44
C VAL A 238 -5.02 1.43 -18.79
N LYS A 239 -4.93 2.36 -19.75
CA LYS A 239 -4.29 2.13 -21.06
C LYS A 239 -2.83 1.68 -20.90
N VAL A 240 -2.05 2.37 -20.06
CA VAL A 240 -0.65 1.99 -19.80
C VAL A 240 -0.56 0.62 -19.12
N LEU A 241 -1.43 0.35 -18.15
CA LEU A 241 -1.48 -0.90 -17.42
C LEU A 241 -1.81 -2.09 -18.35
N CYS A 242 -2.81 -1.95 -19.22
CA CYS A 242 -3.13 -2.95 -20.23
C CYS A 242 -1.95 -3.20 -21.19
N LYS A 243 -1.26 -2.13 -21.59
CA LYS A 243 -0.10 -2.27 -22.48
C LYS A 243 1.05 -3.04 -21.82
N LEU A 244 1.35 -2.75 -20.55
CA LEU A 244 2.33 -3.51 -19.76
C LEU A 244 1.91 -4.98 -19.59
N ALA A 245 0.62 -5.24 -19.38
CA ALA A 245 0.09 -6.60 -19.27
C ALA A 245 0.26 -7.42 -20.56
N ALA A 246 0.06 -6.80 -21.72
CA ALA A 246 0.25 -7.41 -23.02
C ALA A 246 1.73 -7.75 -23.30
N ILE A 247 2.66 -6.86 -22.94
CA ILE A 247 4.12 -7.06 -23.17
C ILE A 247 4.67 -8.21 -22.30
N ASN A 248 4.19 -8.35 -21.06
CA ASN A 248 4.57 -9.42 -20.13
C ASN A 248 6.08 -9.55 -19.87
N LYS A 249 6.84 -8.46 -20.05
CA LYS A 249 8.29 -8.36 -19.82
C LYS A 249 8.65 -6.94 -19.37
N PRO A 250 9.77 -6.75 -18.65
CA PRO A 250 10.27 -5.42 -18.36
C PRO A 250 10.47 -4.60 -19.64
N ILE A 251 9.97 -3.37 -19.68
CA ILE A 251 10.08 -2.48 -20.83
C ILE A 251 10.67 -1.13 -20.43
N ALA A 252 11.63 -0.64 -21.22
CA ALA A 252 12.25 0.66 -21.02
C ALA A 252 11.28 1.82 -21.28
N PHE A 253 11.48 2.99 -20.65
CA PHE A 253 10.62 4.17 -20.85
C PHE A 253 10.44 4.54 -22.33
N SER A 254 11.55 4.57 -23.09
CA SER A 254 11.56 4.94 -24.51
C SER A 254 10.70 3.99 -25.35
N ARG A 255 10.84 2.68 -25.15
CA ARG A 255 10.06 1.64 -25.83
C ARG A 255 8.60 1.66 -25.42
N LEU A 256 8.31 1.83 -24.14
CA LEU A 256 6.92 1.92 -23.66
C LEU A 256 6.19 3.10 -24.30
N ARG A 257 6.88 4.22 -24.51
CA ARG A 257 6.33 5.39 -25.19
C ARG A 257 5.99 5.11 -26.66
N GLU A 258 6.87 4.42 -27.38
CA GLU A 258 6.64 4.00 -28.78
C GLU A 258 5.39 3.10 -28.90
N GLU A 259 5.14 2.31 -27.86
CA GLU A 259 4.14 1.24 -27.82
C GLU A 259 2.70 1.70 -27.46
N ILE A 260 2.53 2.81 -26.72
CA ILE A 260 1.19 3.22 -26.22
C ILE A 260 0.40 4.08 -27.22
N SER A 261 1.02 5.11 -27.81
CA SER A 261 0.48 5.99 -28.86
C SER A 261 1.28 7.29 -28.95
N ALA A 262 1.40 7.89 -30.13
CA ALA A 262 1.99 9.22 -30.34
C ALA A 262 1.26 10.35 -29.57
N ASP A 263 -0.01 10.15 -29.22
CA ASP A 263 -0.85 11.17 -28.57
C ASP A 263 -0.52 11.43 -27.09
N ILE A 264 0.28 10.56 -26.46
CA ILE A 264 0.69 10.75 -25.06
C ILE A 264 2.07 11.40 -25.04
N SER A 265 2.13 12.60 -24.45
CA SER A 265 3.41 13.29 -24.24
C SER A 265 4.27 12.57 -23.20
N SER A 266 5.60 12.76 -23.26
CA SER A 266 6.52 12.18 -22.28
C SER A 266 6.18 12.58 -20.85
N SER A 267 5.75 13.83 -20.63
CA SER A 267 5.38 14.32 -19.30
C SER A 267 4.13 13.62 -18.76
N VAL A 268 3.14 13.36 -19.61
CA VAL A 268 1.95 12.60 -19.21
C VAL A 268 2.33 11.16 -18.87
N LEU A 269 3.16 10.50 -19.68
CA LEU A 269 3.62 9.14 -19.38
C LEU A 269 4.43 9.07 -18.08
N MET A 270 5.31 10.05 -17.82
CA MET A 270 6.05 10.13 -16.56
C MET A 270 5.11 10.23 -15.35
N ASN A 271 4.12 11.12 -15.41
CA ASN A 271 3.14 11.29 -14.34
C ASN A 271 2.29 10.02 -14.12
N VAL A 272 1.93 9.32 -15.21
CA VAL A 272 1.20 8.05 -15.16
C VAL A 272 2.04 6.94 -14.52
N LEU A 273 3.32 6.80 -14.90
CA LEU A 273 4.22 5.81 -14.32
C LEU A 273 4.52 6.11 -12.84
N GLU A 274 4.70 7.38 -12.48
CA GLU A 274 4.85 7.80 -11.09
C GLU A 274 3.59 7.46 -10.27
N SER A 275 2.42 7.72 -10.83
CA SER A 275 1.13 7.41 -10.21
C SER A 275 0.94 5.90 -9.97
N LEU A 276 1.15 5.09 -11.01
CA LEU A 276 1.06 3.62 -10.92
C LEU A 276 2.10 3.02 -9.96
N SER A 277 3.32 3.56 -9.94
CA SER A 277 4.37 3.15 -9.01
C SER A 277 4.04 3.57 -7.57
N GLY A 278 3.45 4.76 -7.40
CA GLY A 278 2.94 5.28 -6.14
C GLY A 278 1.77 4.47 -5.57
N ARG A 279 1.07 3.71 -6.43
CA ARG A 279 0.05 2.71 -6.08
C ARG A 279 0.58 1.28 -5.94
N SER A 280 1.88 1.08 -6.13
CA SER A 280 2.52 -0.24 -6.16
C SER A 280 1.87 -1.23 -7.15
N LEU A 281 1.31 -0.73 -8.25
CA LEU A 281 0.73 -1.56 -9.32
C LEU A 281 1.76 -1.94 -10.39
N ILE A 282 2.88 -1.20 -10.44
CA ILE A 282 4.02 -1.50 -11.32
C ILE A 282 5.30 -1.61 -10.50
N GLU A 283 6.22 -2.43 -10.99
CA GLU A 283 7.56 -2.58 -10.45
C GLU A 283 8.59 -1.88 -11.34
N THR A 284 9.60 -1.32 -10.69
CA THR A 284 10.77 -0.69 -11.30
C THR A 284 12.02 -1.36 -10.76
N GLU A 285 12.92 -1.79 -11.64
CA GLU A 285 14.21 -2.31 -11.19
C GLU A 285 15.13 -1.17 -10.73
N VAL A 286 15.78 -1.36 -9.58
CA VAL A 286 16.68 -0.35 -9.02
C VAL A 286 17.80 -0.03 -10.02
N GLY A 287 17.95 1.25 -10.35
CA GLY A 287 18.98 1.72 -11.28
C GLY A 287 18.67 1.46 -12.76
N LYS A 288 17.47 0.99 -13.11
CA LYS A 288 17.04 0.78 -14.50
C LYS A 288 15.75 1.53 -14.81
N ASP A 289 15.63 1.96 -16.06
CA ASP A 289 14.45 2.63 -16.60
C ASP A 289 13.38 1.64 -17.09
N SER A 290 13.25 0.49 -16.44
CA SER A 290 12.39 -0.62 -16.87
C SER A 290 11.17 -0.80 -15.97
N PHE A 291 10.01 -0.95 -16.58
CA PHE A 291 8.71 -1.10 -15.91
C PHE A 291 8.08 -2.46 -16.23
N ARG A 292 7.45 -3.09 -15.23
CA ARG A 292 6.71 -4.36 -15.40
C ARG A 292 5.54 -4.47 -14.41
N LEU A 293 4.64 -5.41 -14.66
CA LEU A 293 3.59 -5.81 -13.71
C LEU A 293 4.01 -7.05 -12.92
N GLN A 294 3.59 -7.12 -11.66
CA GLN A 294 3.62 -8.39 -10.92
C GLN A 294 2.64 -9.40 -11.54
N PRO A 295 2.88 -10.73 -11.45
CA PRO A 295 2.03 -11.75 -12.06
C PRO A 295 0.55 -11.64 -11.68
N VAL A 296 0.24 -11.35 -10.41
CA VAL A 296 -1.14 -11.20 -9.93
C VAL A 296 -1.83 -9.98 -10.53
N VAL A 297 -1.13 -8.84 -10.62
CA VAL A 297 -1.65 -7.61 -11.25
C VAL A 297 -1.89 -7.86 -12.74
N ARG A 298 -0.92 -8.48 -13.42
CA ARG A 298 -1.06 -8.80 -14.85
C ARG A 298 -2.26 -9.71 -15.10
N LYS A 299 -2.38 -10.80 -14.33
CA LYS A 299 -3.48 -11.77 -14.49
C LYS A 299 -4.83 -11.07 -14.33
N TYR A 300 -4.95 -10.18 -13.35
CA TYR A 300 -6.15 -9.36 -13.14
C TYR A 300 -6.44 -8.45 -14.33
N VAL A 301 -5.45 -7.71 -14.81
CA VAL A 301 -5.60 -6.76 -15.94
C VAL A 301 -6.05 -7.47 -17.21
N VAL A 302 -5.43 -8.60 -17.55
CA VAL A 302 -5.82 -9.43 -18.70
C VAL A 302 -7.25 -9.94 -18.55
N ASN A 303 -7.64 -10.42 -17.36
CA ASN A 303 -9.00 -10.91 -17.14
C ASN A 303 -10.06 -9.82 -17.28
N ARG A 304 -9.79 -8.62 -16.75
CA ARG A 304 -10.76 -7.53 -16.65
C ARG A 304 -10.87 -6.68 -17.91
N PHE A 305 -9.73 -6.35 -18.53
CA PHE A 305 -9.68 -5.33 -19.58
C PHE A 305 -9.47 -5.89 -20.98
N ASP A 306 -8.76 -7.02 -21.17
CA ASP A 306 -8.58 -7.60 -22.52
C ASP A 306 -9.86 -8.25 -23.07
N ARG A 307 -10.80 -8.64 -22.21
CA ARG A 307 -12.12 -9.17 -22.65
C ARG A 307 -13.04 -8.12 -23.28
N LYS A 308 -12.70 -6.83 -23.24
CA LYS A 308 -13.46 -5.75 -23.91
C LYS A 308 -12.93 -5.42 -25.31
N SER A 309 -11.99 -6.21 -25.85
CA SER A 309 -11.43 -6.04 -27.19
C SER A 309 -11.71 -7.23 -28.12
N SER A 310 -12.72 -8.05 -27.82
CA SER A 310 -13.25 -9.11 -28.69
C SER A 310 -14.66 -8.79 -29.14
#